data_AF-A0A3B0AWK9-F1
#
_entry.id   AF-A0A3B0AWK9-F1
#
_cell.length_a   1.000
_cell.length_b   1.000
_cell.length_c   1.000
_cell.angle_alpha   90.00
_cell.angle_beta   90.00
_cell.angle_gamma   90.00
#
_symmetry.space_group_name_H-M   'P 1'
#
loop_
_entity.id
_entity.type
_entity.pdbx_description
1 polymer ?
#
loop_
_entity_poly.entity_id
_entity_poly.type
_entity_poly.pdbx_seq_one_letter_code
_entity_poly.pdbx_strand_id
1 'polypeptide(L)'
;MSHSERRLVILGVAASDSHAVANHLIAHALRGLGFEVENLGTCTPVEEFAQACEQHPEAEAVIIGSLNGHVHEDLRDLPAAREAGRITCPVIVGGNLSVGSRKDPRDLERLHDLGVDLILEDPAQLLPALDELRSDRTADRQRLPVAS
;
A
#
# COMPACT_ATOMS: atom_id res chain seq x y z
N MET A 1 -11.04 16.28 22.55
CA MET A 1 -11.64 15.05 21.99
C MET A 1 -10.48 14.21 21.49
N SER A 2 -10.25 13.05 22.08
CA SER A 2 -9.20 12.14 21.62
C SER A 2 -9.59 11.71 20.21
N HIS A 3 -8.91 12.23 19.19
CA HIS A 3 -8.97 11.60 17.87
C HIS A 3 -8.41 10.19 18.09
N SER A 4 -9.28 9.19 18.26
CA SER A 4 -8.87 7.82 17.99
C SER A 4 -8.32 7.86 16.58
N GLU A 5 -7.01 7.76 16.46
CA GLU A 5 -6.30 7.74 15.19
C GLU A 5 -6.79 6.49 14.45
N ARG A 6 -7.80 6.71 13.60
CA ARG A 6 -8.40 5.66 12.78
C ARG A 6 -7.32 5.14 11.86
N ARG A 7 -7.05 3.84 11.97
CA ARG A 7 -6.03 3.18 11.17
C ARG A 7 -6.65 2.77 9.84
N LEU A 8 -6.75 3.73 8.93
CA LEU A 8 -7.32 3.48 7.61
C LEU A 8 -6.23 3.06 6.64
N VAL A 9 -6.47 1.98 5.90
CA VAL A 9 -5.60 1.54 4.80
C VAL A 9 -6.43 1.35 3.55
N ILE A 10 -5.85 1.72 2.41
CA ILE A 10 -6.44 1.47 1.10
C ILE A 10 -5.86 0.16 0.61
N LEU A 11 -6.72 -0.76 0.19
CA LEU A 11 -6.34 -2.09 -0.24
C LEU A 11 -6.92 -2.36 -1.63
N GLY A 12 -6.11 -2.92 -2.53
CA GLY A 12 -6.58 -3.37 -3.83
C GLY A 12 -5.66 -4.42 -4.42
N VAL A 13 -6.09 -5.01 -5.53
CA VAL A 13 -5.29 -5.96 -6.30
C VAL A 13 -4.99 -5.34 -7.67
N ALA A 14 -3.76 -5.51 -8.14
CA ALA A 14 -3.28 -4.93 -9.39
C ALA A 14 -4.18 -5.29 -10.60
N ALA A 15 -4.18 -4.41 -11.60
CA ALA A 15 -5.08 -4.45 -12.76
C ALA A 15 -5.15 -5.81 -13.48
N SER A 16 -4.04 -6.53 -13.52
CA SER A 16 -3.94 -7.80 -14.24
C SER A 16 -4.40 -9.03 -13.44
N ASP A 17 -4.85 -8.86 -12.18
CA ASP A 17 -5.09 -9.95 -11.23
C ASP A 17 -6.54 -9.97 -10.67
N SER A 18 -7.24 -11.08 -10.93
CA SER A 18 -8.62 -11.33 -10.51
C SER A 18 -8.74 -12.13 -9.21
N HIS A 19 -7.62 -12.43 -8.53
CA HIS A 19 -7.62 -13.21 -7.29
C HIS A 19 -8.15 -12.39 -6.10
N ALA A 20 -9.47 -12.39 -5.95
CA ALA A 20 -10.15 -11.70 -4.85
C ALA A 20 -9.94 -12.36 -3.48
N VAL A 21 -9.60 -13.66 -3.41
CA VAL A 21 -9.58 -14.43 -2.15
C VAL A 21 -8.52 -13.90 -1.18
N ALA A 22 -7.28 -13.74 -1.65
CA ALA A 22 -6.19 -13.22 -0.80
C ALA A 22 -6.50 -11.79 -0.33
N ASN A 23 -7.05 -10.96 -1.22
CA ASN A 23 -7.47 -9.60 -0.92
C ASN A 23 -8.53 -9.56 0.19
N HIS A 24 -9.57 -10.38 0.09
CA HIS A 24 -10.61 -10.46 1.12
C HIS A 24 -10.08 -10.99 2.45
N LEU A 25 -9.15 -11.95 2.44
CA LEU A 25 -8.52 -12.47 3.66
C LEU A 25 -7.70 -11.39 4.38
N ILE A 26 -6.89 -10.63 3.64
CA ILE A 26 -6.09 -9.52 4.19
C ILE A 26 -7.03 -8.44 4.76
N ALA A 27 -8.06 -8.04 4.00
CA ALA A 27 -9.06 -7.08 4.47
C ALA A 27 -9.74 -7.55 5.76
N HIS A 28 -10.11 -8.83 5.83
CA HIS A 28 -10.75 -9.41 7.01
C HIS A 28 -9.80 -9.44 8.22
N ALA A 29 -8.55 -9.83 8.03
CA ALA A 29 -7.54 -9.85 9.09
C ALA A 29 -7.28 -8.45 9.65
N LEU A 30 -7.08 -7.45 8.79
CA LEU A 30 -6.87 -6.07 9.17
C LEU A 30 -8.08 -5.49 9.92
N ARG A 31 -9.30 -5.73 9.42
CA ARG A 31 -10.54 -5.34 10.11
C ARG A 31 -10.67 -6.00 11.49
N GLY A 32 -10.29 -7.28 11.60
CA GLY A 32 -10.25 -8.00 12.88
C GLY A 32 -9.28 -7.39 13.90
N LEU A 33 -8.30 -6.63 13.44
CA LEU A 33 -7.30 -5.92 14.25
C LEU A 33 -7.67 -4.45 14.49
N GLY A 34 -8.85 -4.02 14.05
CA GLY A 34 -9.35 -2.66 14.25
C GLY A 34 -8.95 -1.64 13.19
N PHE A 35 -8.41 -2.08 12.05
CA PHE A 35 -8.17 -1.21 10.90
C PHE A 35 -9.46 -0.94 10.12
N GLU A 36 -9.60 0.28 9.64
CA GLU A 36 -10.55 0.61 8.58
C GLU A 36 -9.89 0.24 7.25
N VAL A 37 -10.59 -0.53 6.41
CA VAL A 37 -10.01 -1.03 5.16
C VAL A 37 -10.94 -0.63 4.02
N GLU A 38 -10.46 0.34 3.24
CA GLU A 38 -11.07 0.75 1.98
C GLU A 38 -10.58 -0.21 0.90
N ASN A 39 -11.42 -1.19 0.55
CA ASN A 39 -11.04 -2.24 -0.40
C ASN A 39 -11.61 -1.92 -1.79
N LEU A 40 -10.73 -1.52 -2.70
CA LEU A 40 -11.03 -1.20 -4.10
C LEU A 40 -11.29 -2.44 -4.97
N GLY A 41 -11.05 -3.64 -4.41
CA GLY A 41 -11.34 -4.90 -5.06
C GLY A 41 -10.19 -5.41 -5.92
N THR A 42 -10.53 -5.97 -7.08
CA THR A 42 -9.58 -6.58 -8.02
C THR A 42 -9.53 -5.81 -9.32
N CYS A 43 -8.44 -5.99 -10.06
CA CYS A 43 -8.21 -5.30 -11.31
C CYS A 43 -8.22 -3.76 -11.15
N THR A 44 -7.65 -3.25 -10.05
CA THR A 44 -7.67 -1.83 -9.69
C THR A 44 -6.52 -1.09 -10.37
N PRO A 45 -6.78 -0.06 -11.20
CA PRO A 45 -5.75 0.77 -11.80
C PRO A 45 -5.19 1.80 -10.81
N VAL A 46 -3.99 2.32 -11.07
CA VAL A 46 -3.33 3.37 -10.25
C VAL A 46 -4.23 4.59 -10.05
N GLU A 47 -5.01 4.98 -11.06
CA GLU A 47 -5.95 6.09 -10.98
C GLU A 47 -6.98 5.91 -9.85
N GLU A 48 -7.45 4.68 -9.63
CA GLU A 48 -8.44 4.40 -8.60
C GLU A 48 -7.79 4.43 -7.20
N PHE A 49 -6.55 3.95 -7.08
CA PHE A 49 -5.75 4.14 -5.85
C PHE A 49 -5.50 5.62 -5.54
N ALA A 50 -5.19 6.41 -6.57
CA ALA A 50 -4.99 7.85 -6.44
C ALA A 50 -6.28 8.56 -5.98
N GLN A 51 -7.42 8.23 -6.59
CA GLN A 51 -8.71 8.77 -6.19
C GLN A 51 -9.07 8.37 -4.75
N ALA A 52 -8.80 7.13 -4.35
CA ALA A 52 -9.02 6.68 -2.97
C ALA A 52 -8.13 7.44 -1.97
N CYS A 53 -6.87 7.71 -2.32
CA CYS A 53 -5.98 8.54 -1.51
C CYS A 53 -6.47 9.98 -1.38
N GLU A 54 -7.00 10.56 -2.45
CA GLU A 54 -7.60 11.90 -2.44
C GLU A 54 -8.87 11.96 -1.57
N GLN A 55 -9.66 10.89 -1.56
CA GLN A 55 -10.85 10.76 -0.71
C GLN A 55 -10.51 10.48 0.76
N HIS A 56 -9.38 9.82 1.00
CA HIS A 56 -8.90 9.41 2.31
C HIS A 56 -7.47 9.94 2.58
N PRO A 57 -7.29 11.26 2.73
CA PRO A 57 -5.97 11.84 3.00
C PRO A 57 -5.36 11.38 4.34
N GLU A 58 -6.18 10.82 5.23
CA GLU A 58 -5.77 10.22 6.50
C GLU A 58 -5.24 8.78 6.39
N ALA A 59 -5.29 8.17 5.20
CA ALA A 59 -4.82 6.81 4.99
C ALA A 59 -3.38 6.62 5.48
N GLU A 60 -3.13 5.52 6.20
CA GLU A 60 -1.81 5.17 6.72
C GLU A 60 -0.90 4.62 5.62
N ALA A 61 -1.48 3.85 4.67
CA ALA A 61 -0.77 3.26 3.55
C ALA A 61 -1.74 2.78 2.45
N VAL A 62 -1.22 2.64 1.24
CA VAL A 62 -1.84 1.90 0.14
C VAL A 62 -1.20 0.52 0.07
N ILE A 63 -2.02 -0.53 0.01
CA ILE A 63 -1.59 -1.93 -0.06
C ILE A 63 -2.07 -2.50 -1.39
N ILE A 64 -1.13 -2.95 -2.22
CA ILE A 64 -1.40 -3.47 -3.57
C ILE A 64 -1.00 -4.93 -3.63
N GLY A 65 -1.99 -5.81 -3.80
CA GLY A 65 -1.77 -7.24 -4.03
C GLY A 65 -1.42 -7.56 -5.48
N SER A 66 -0.42 -8.42 -5.73
CA SER A 66 -0.18 -9.03 -7.05
C SER A 66 0.34 -10.47 -6.92
N LEU A 67 -0.31 -11.40 -7.62
CA LEU A 67 0.07 -12.82 -7.70
C LEU A 67 0.56 -13.24 -9.10
N ASN A 68 0.54 -12.32 -10.06
CA ASN A 68 0.69 -12.60 -11.48
C ASN A 68 1.98 -12.04 -12.09
N GLY A 69 2.83 -11.37 -11.30
CA GLY A 69 4.17 -10.93 -11.71
C GLY A 69 4.21 -9.75 -12.68
N HIS A 70 3.07 -9.19 -13.07
CA HIS A 70 2.95 -8.04 -13.99
C HIS A 70 2.80 -6.70 -13.25
N VAL A 71 3.05 -6.68 -11.94
CA VAL A 71 2.88 -5.51 -11.08
C VAL A 71 3.66 -4.28 -11.58
N HIS A 72 4.79 -4.47 -12.26
CA HIS A 72 5.56 -3.38 -12.84
C HIS A 72 4.80 -2.62 -13.94
N GLU A 73 4.11 -3.35 -14.82
CA GLU A 73 3.31 -2.72 -15.88
C GLU A 73 2.06 -2.07 -15.31
N ASP A 74 1.42 -2.72 -14.34
CA ASP A 74 0.23 -2.21 -13.67
C ASP A 74 0.51 -0.92 -12.85
N LEU A 75 1.74 -0.76 -12.32
CA LEU A 75 2.15 0.39 -11.50
C LEU A 75 2.97 1.44 -12.26
N ARG A 76 3.07 1.36 -13.59
CA ARG A 76 3.86 2.31 -14.40
C ARG A 76 3.47 3.78 -14.22
N ASP A 77 2.21 4.04 -13.86
CA ASP A 77 1.65 5.38 -13.67
C ASP A 77 1.76 5.86 -12.20
N LEU A 78 2.28 5.00 -11.31
CA LEU A 78 2.47 5.32 -9.88
C LEU A 78 3.42 6.52 -9.66
N PRO A 79 4.59 6.62 -10.33
CA PRO A 79 5.46 7.79 -10.19
C PRO A 79 4.74 9.09 -10.51
N ALA A 80 4.00 9.12 -11.63
CA ALA A 80 3.27 10.31 -12.06
C ALA A 80 2.17 10.71 -11.05
N ALA A 81 1.46 9.73 -10.48
CA ALA A 81 0.46 9.97 -9.44
C ALA A 81 1.07 10.52 -8.14
N ARG A 82 2.27 10.02 -7.74
CA ARG A 82 3.02 10.53 -6.59
C ARG A 82 3.56 11.94 -6.83
N GLU A 83 4.15 12.20 -8.00
CA GLU A 83 4.67 13.52 -8.38
C GLU A 83 3.55 14.57 -8.46
N ALA A 84 2.35 14.18 -8.90
CA ALA A 84 1.16 15.02 -8.89
C ALA A 84 0.57 15.24 -7.49
N GLY A 85 1.11 14.61 -6.44
CA GLY A 85 0.63 14.73 -5.06
C GLY A 85 -0.69 14.00 -4.79
N ARG A 86 -1.10 13.08 -5.66
CA ARG A 86 -2.36 12.32 -5.54
C ARG A 86 -2.23 11.13 -4.61
N ILE A 87 -1.02 10.58 -4.49
CA ILE A 87 -0.67 9.53 -3.52
C ILE A 87 0.41 10.08 -2.59
N THR A 88 0.01 10.37 -1.35
CA THR A 88 0.86 11.01 -0.34
C THR A 88 1.29 10.08 0.79
N CYS A 89 0.70 8.89 0.87
CA CYS A 89 1.03 7.88 1.85
C CYS A 89 1.96 6.79 1.26
N PRO A 90 2.63 6.00 2.12
CA PRO A 90 3.47 4.89 1.68
C PRO A 90 2.69 3.86 0.87
N VAL A 91 3.33 3.35 -0.19
CA VAL A 91 2.81 2.30 -1.05
C VAL A 91 3.52 0.98 -0.72
N ILE A 92 2.73 0.01 -0.30
CA ILE A 92 3.16 -1.33 0.06
C ILE A 92 2.66 -2.28 -1.02
N VAL A 93 3.57 -3.01 -1.65
CA VAL A 93 3.22 -4.11 -2.58
C VAL A 93 3.36 -5.42 -1.85
N GLY A 94 2.32 -6.25 -1.92
CA GLY A 94 2.28 -7.57 -1.31
C GLY A 94 1.86 -8.67 -2.28
N GLY A 95 2.21 -9.91 -1.98
CA GLY A 95 1.74 -11.08 -2.71
C GLY A 95 2.85 -11.97 -3.23
N ASN A 96 2.46 -13.06 -3.88
CA ASN A 96 3.40 -13.98 -4.49
C ASN A 96 3.90 -13.39 -5.81
N LEU A 97 4.88 -12.49 -5.74
CA LEU A 97 5.64 -12.01 -6.89
C LEU A 97 6.38 -13.15 -7.64
N SER A 98 6.29 -14.40 -7.16
CA SER A 98 7.00 -15.58 -7.66
C SER A 98 6.11 -16.62 -8.38
N VAL A 99 5.00 -16.25 -9.00
CA VAL A 99 4.29 -17.18 -9.89
C VAL A 99 4.99 -17.21 -11.26
N GLY A 100 6.12 -17.92 -11.29
CA GLY A 100 6.88 -18.18 -12.50
C GLY A 100 8.34 -17.78 -12.40
N SER A 101 9.16 -18.62 -11.77
CA SER A 101 10.62 -18.64 -11.92
C SER A 101 11.39 -17.42 -11.43
N ARG A 102 12.01 -17.57 -10.25
CA ARG A 102 13.24 -16.88 -9.82
C ARG A 102 13.08 -15.35 -9.66
N LYS A 103 12.93 -14.89 -8.41
CA LYS A 103 13.03 -13.48 -8.02
C LYS A 103 14.28 -12.87 -8.65
N ASP A 104 14.12 -12.11 -9.72
CA ASP A 104 15.21 -11.32 -10.26
C ASP A 104 15.31 -10.10 -9.35
N PRO A 105 16.46 -9.85 -8.68
CA PRO A 105 16.65 -8.63 -7.89
C PRO A 105 16.30 -7.36 -8.67
N ARG A 106 16.41 -7.39 -10.00
CA ARG A 106 16.03 -6.30 -10.89
C ARG A 106 14.54 -5.97 -10.86
N ASP A 107 13.67 -6.93 -10.60
CA ASP A 107 12.23 -6.68 -10.53
C ASP A 107 11.85 -5.93 -9.25
N LEU A 108 12.54 -6.24 -8.15
CA LEU A 108 12.40 -5.50 -6.89
C LEU A 108 12.95 -4.07 -7.03
N GLU A 109 14.12 -3.90 -7.65
CA GLU A 109 14.70 -2.59 -7.93
C GLU A 109 13.78 -1.72 -8.78
N ARG A 110 13.17 -2.30 -9.83
CA ARG A 110 12.22 -1.58 -10.68
C ARG A 110 10.96 -1.14 -9.93
N LEU A 111 10.44 -1.97 -9.02
CA LEU A 111 9.29 -1.59 -8.19
C LEU A 111 9.62 -0.40 -7.28
N HIS A 112 10.82 -0.40 -6.68
CA HIS A 112 11.28 0.75 -5.90
C HIS A 112 11.46 2.01 -6.76
N ASP A 113 11.98 1.86 -7.98
CA ASP A 113 12.13 2.97 -8.94
C ASP A 113 10.77 3.56 -9.36
N LEU A 114 9.71 2.74 -9.38
CA LEU A 114 8.33 3.19 -9.61
C LEU A 114 7.72 3.92 -8.40
N GLY A 115 8.42 4.00 -7.27
CA GLY A 115 7.91 4.61 -6.04
C GLY A 115 7.10 3.65 -5.18
N VAL A 116 7.45 2.36 -5.15
CA VAL A 116 7.00 1.45 -4.09
C VAL A 116 7.94 1.59 -2.89
N ASP A 117 7.37 1.87 -1.71
CA ASP A 117 8.16 2.08 -0.50
C ASP A 117 8.52 0.75 0.17
N LEU A 118 7.59 -0.21 0.21
CA LEU A 118 7.78 -1.51 0.84
C LEU A 118 7.27 -2.66 -0.02
N ILE A 119 8.02 -3.76 -0.06
CA ILE A 119 7.64 -4.99 -0.76
C ILE A 119 7.59 -6.13 0.26
N LEU A 120 6.42 -6.73 0.43
CA LEU A 120 6.16 -7.78 1.42
C LEU A 120 5.84 -9.10 0.72
N GLU A 121 6.54 -10.16 1.11
CA GLU A 121 6.33 -11.50 0.55
C GLU A 121 5.33 -12.30 1.37
N ASP A 122 5.25 -12.01 2.66
CA ASP A 122 4.36 -12.67 3.60
C ASP A 122 3.35 -11.67 4.20
N PRO A 123 2.03 -11.94 4.13
CA PRO A 123 1.02 -11.08 4.74
C PRO A 123 1.21 -10.88 6.26
N ALA A 124 1.90 -11.79 6.96
CA ALA A 124 2.24 -11.63 8.38
C ALA A 124 3.18 -10.44 8.64
N GLN A 125 3.97 -10.01 7.63
CA GLN A 125 4.86 -8.85 7.74
C GLN A 125 4.12 -7.51 7.60
N LEU A 126 2.88 -7.53 7.11
CA LEU A 126 2.09 -6.33 6.86
C LEU A 126 1.81 -5.53 8.13
N LEU A 127 1.48 -6.21 9.23
CA LEU A 127 1.18 -5.54 10.50
C LEU A 127 2.41 -4.87 11.10
N PRO A 128 3.56 -5.57 11.27
CA PRO A 128 4.80 -4.92 11.68
C PRO A 128 5.16 -3.71 10.82
N ALA A 129 5.04 -3.83 9.49
CA ALA A 129 5.35 -2.74 8.56
C ALA A 129 4.44 -1.52 8.77
N LEU A 130 3.13 -1.73 8.94
CA LEU A 130 2.18 -0.65 9.23
C LEU A 130 2.44 0.01 10.59
N ASP A 131 2.85 -0.76 11.60
CA ASP A 131 3.23 -0.24 12.91
C ASP A 131 4.52 0.58 12.87
N GLU A 132 5.51 0.16 12.09
CA GLU A 132 6.76 0.88 11.86
C GLU A 132 6.52 2.21 11.12
N LEU A 133 5.78 2.18 10.00
CA LEU A 133 5.41 3.38 9.24
C LEU A 133 4.65 4.40 10.10
N ARG A 134 3.75 3.94 10.97
CA ARG A 134 3.05 4.82 11.90
C ARG A 134 3.99 5.42 12.95
N SER A 135 4.92 4.62 13.47
CA SER A 135 5.89 5.06 14.47
C SER A 135 6.80 6.16 13.90
N ASP A 136 7.27 6.00 12.67
CA ASP A 136 8.10 6.99 11.98
C ASP A 136 7.33 8.29 11.71
N ARG A 137 6.08 8.19 11.24
CA ARG A 137 5.20 9.37 11.05
C ARG A 137 4.94 10.11 12.36
N THR A 138 4.81 9.38 13.46
CA THR A 138 4.60 9.97 14.80
C THR A 138 5.88 10.67 15.29
N ALA A 139 7.04 10.06 15.04
CA ALA A 139 8.35 10.62 15.39
C ALA A 139 8.67 11.89 14.58
N ASP A 140 8.36 11.91 13.27
CA ASP A 140 8.56 13.09 12.42
C ASP A 140 7.66 14.26 12.84
N ARG A 141 6.40 13.97 13.20
CA ARG A 141 5.45 14.97 13.70
C ARG A 141 5.85 15.55 15.07
N GLN A 142 6.59 14.83 15.90
CA GLN A 142 7.16 15.33 17.15
C GLN A 142 8.47 16.11 16.97
N ARG A 143 9.13 16.03 15.80
CA ARG A 143 10.37 16.77 15.49
C ARG A 143 10.16 18.15 14.89
N LEU A 144 8.95 18.51 14.48
CA LEU A 144 8.64 19.90 14.12
C LEU A 144 8.77 20.78 15.38
N PRO A 145 9.71 21.75 15.40
CA PRO A 145 9.84 22.65 16.54
C PRO A 145 8.56 23.47 16.65
N VAL A 146 8.00 23.54 17.86
CA VAL A 146 6.98 24.52 18.18
C VAL A 146 7.63 25.89 17.94
N ALA A 147 7.29 26.55 16.83
CA ALA A 147 7.73 27.90 16.57
C ALA A 147 7.10 28.77 17.66
N SER A 148 7.94 29.25 18.57
CA SER A 148 7.59 30.21 19.62
C SER A 148 7.51 31.63 19.05
#